data_AF-A0A3M0AC69-F1
#
_entry.id   AF-A0A3M0AC69-F1
#
_cell.length_a   1.000
_cell.length_b   1.000
_cell.length_c   1.000
_cell.angle_alpha   90.00
_cell.angle_beta   90.00
_cell.angle_gamma   90.00
#
_symmetry.space_group_name_H-M   'P 1'
#
loop_
_entity.id
_entity.type
_entity.pdbx_description
1 polymer ?
#
loop_
_entity_poly.entity_id
_entity_poly.type
_entity_poly.pdbx_seq_one_letter_code
_entity_poly.pdbx_strand_id
1 'polypeptide(L)'
;MYGSQGQLLHRLNATTNTATDYIAIANTTVAEVERVGSNDSVRYPYFDQLGSAVKMGNASGGLINSEQAIFLPFGERWGTTNQAANGRGFTGHVDDTELGLTYMQARYYDPVIGRFYANDPVGTLGHLQNGNIQGFNRYAYANNNPYSYVDPGGREVVWVGTEDEIEYARSAVEEARRLSKNTNRDLEALEASHHVHVIQGRPYNTHRSKTIAAGGGSLVNPDGTAGVGSGSYITIGYEADPLDGTKRADPATTAAHEIGHAQDLDSGVYPRDPDTLIRIGPNGQTTPKDEVGSLRNENEVRAAKDMKIREYYNQ
;
A
#
# COMPACT_ATOMS: atom_id res chain seq x y z
N MET A 1 19.80 4.42 18.99
CA MET A 1 20.58 4.14 17.77
C MET A 1 19.64 3.57 16.71
N TYR A 2 19.74 4.10 15.50
CA TYR A 2 18.94 3.68 14.35
C TYR A 2 19.83 3.00 13.32
N GLY A 3 19.28 2.07 12.55
CA GLY A 3 19.94 1.46 11.39
C GLY A 3 19.89 2.37 10.16
N SER A 4 20.60 1.99 9.08
CA SER A 4 20.62 2.75 7.82
C SER A 4 19.27 2.85 7.12
N GLN A 5 18.33 1.95 7.45
CA GLN A 5 16.96 1.93 6.95
C GLN A 5 15.97 2.63 7.90
N GLY A 6 16.46 3.34 8.93
CA GLY A 6 15.60 4.07 9.88
C GLY A 6 14.95 3.21 10.97
N GLN A 7 15.26 1.92 11.05
CA GLN A 7 14.77 1.07 12.14
C GLN A 7 15.45 1.39 13.47
N LEU A 8 14.69 1.39 14.57
CA LEU A 8 15.26 1.49 15.91
C LEU A 8 15.98 0.18 16.26
N LEU A 9 17.26 0.26 16.60
CA LEU A 9 18.12 -0.91 16.90
C LEU A 9 18.46 -1.03 18.38
N HIS A 10 18.70 0.10 19.03
CA HIS A 10 19.13 0.12 20.42
C HIS A 10 18.69 1.42 21.10
N ARG A 11 18.39 1.38 22.39
CA ARG A 11 18.11 2.56 23.19
C ARG A 11 18.69 2.43 24.58
N LEU A 12 19.21 3.54 25.10
CA LEU A 12 19.63 3.67 26.49
C LEU A 12 18.75 4.71 27.18
N ASN A 13 18.18 4.33 28.33
CA ASN A 13 17.58 5.27 29.26
C ASN A 13 18.56 5.47 30.42
N ALA A 14 19.24 6.62 30.44
CA ALA A 14 20.23 6.95 31.45
C ALA A 14 19.61 7.16 32.84
N THR A 15 18.34 7.58 32.91
CA THR A 15 17.62 7.82 34.17
C THR A 15 17.30 6.51 34.89
N THR A 16 16.86 5.50 34.14
CA THR A 16 16.52 4.18 34.71
C THR A 16 17.67 3.17 34.61
N ASN A 17 18.78 3.55 33.97
CA ASN A 17 19.89 2.65 33.62
C ASN A 17 19.43 1.38 32.87
N THR A 18 18.47 1.56 31.97
CA THR A 18 17.86 0.49 31.18
C THR A 18 18.38 0.55 29.75
N ALA A 19 18.80 -0.59 29.21
CA ALA A 19 19.14 -0.75 27.80
C ALA A 19 18.06 -1.58 27.09
N THR A 20 17.65 -1.19 25.90
CA THR A 20 16.69 -1.96 25.08
C THR A 20 17.32 -2.24 23.73
N ASP A 21 17.48 -3.53 23.39
CA ASP A 21 17.88 -3.98 22.06
C ASP A 21 16.63 -4.38 21.26
N TYR A 22 16.56 -3.95 20.01
CA TYR A 22 15.45 -4.23 19.13
C TYR A 22 15.89 -5.21 18.04
N ILE A 23 15.35 -6.42 18.09
CA ILE A 23 15.65 -7.49 17.14
C ILE A 23 14.70 -7.32 15.96
N ALA A 24 15.25 -7.03 14.78
CA ALA A 24 14.48 -6.85 13.56
C ALA A 24 14.79 -7.90 12.51
N ILE A 25 13.75 -8.28 11.75
CA ILE A 25 13.85 -9.04 10.50
C ILE A 25 13.43 -8.10 9.39
N ALA A 26 14.31 -7.89 8.40
CA ALA A 26 14.20 -6.79 7.45
C ALA A 26 14.00 -5.45 8.20
N ASN A 27 12.91 -4.72 7.93
CA ASN A 27 12.60 -3.43 8.56
C ASN A 27 11.60 -3.55 9.74
N THR A 28 11.15 -4.77 10.08
CA THR A 28 10.15 -4.98 11.12
C THR A 28 10.79 -5.59 12.37
N THR A 29 10.55 -4.97 13.52
CA THR A 29 11.03 -5.53 14.79
C THR A 29 10.15 -6.68 15.24
N VAL A 30 10.77 -7.79 15.59
CA VAL A 30 10.07 -9.01 16.01
C VAL A 30 10.19 -9.26 17.51
N ALA A 31 11.19 -8.66 18.18
CA ALA A 31 11.36 -8.75 19.62
C ALA A 31 12.11 -7.54 20.18
N GLU A 32 11.83 -7.22 21.45
CA GLU A 32 12.53 -6.21 22.23
C GLU A 32 13.14 -6.87 23.46
N VAL A 33 14.45 -6.70 23.65
CA VAL A 33 15.19 -7.25 24.79
C VAL A 33 15.58 -6.08 25.70
N GLU A 34 14.88 -5.97 26.82
CA GLU A 34 15.14 -4.95 27.83
C GLU A 34 16.06 -5.50 28.91
N ARG A 35 17.15 -4.79 29.18
CA ARG A 35 18.16 -5.12 30.18
C ARG A 35 18.14 -4.08 31.30
N VAL A 36 17.95 -4.55 32.52
CA VAL A 36 18.00 -3.75 33.75
C VAL A 36 19.04 -4.38 34.67
N GLY A 37 20.23 -3.78 34.73
CA GLY A 37 21.37 -4.38 35.44
C GLY A 37 21.79 -5.71 34.82
N SER A 38 21.66 -6.81 35.57
CA SER A 38 21.95 -8.19 35.10
C SER A 38 20.72 -8.98 34.68
N ASN A 39 19.53 -8.38 34.69
CA ASN A 39 18.28 -9.03 34.32
C ASN A 39 17.87 -8.65 32.90
N ASP A 40 17.54 -9.67 32.10
CA ASP A 40 17.00 -9.50 30.76
C ASP A 40 15.51 -9.88 30.74
N SER A 41 14.69 -9.09 30.04
CA SER A 41 13.31 -9.42 29.73
C SER A 41 13.06 -9.29 28.23
N VAL A 42 12.29 -10.21 27.66
CA VAL A 42 11.97 -10.23 26.23
C VAL A 42 10.49 -9.94 26.04
N ARG A 43 10.20 -9.00 25.14
CA ARG A 43 8.85 -8.59 24.76
C ARG A 43 8.65 -8.75 23.25
N TYR A 44 7.43 -9.05 22.83
CA TYR A 44 7.06 -9.27 21.43
C TYR A 44 6.02 -8.23 21.02
N PRO A 45 6.39 -7.24 20.19
CA PRO A 45 5.46 -6.22 19.73
C PRO A 45 4.49 -6.76 18.67
N TYR A 46 3.24 -6.31 18.76
CA TYR A 46 2.21 -6.50 17.74
C TYR A 46 1.92 -5.15 17.09
N PHE A 47 1.93 -5.12 15.75
CA PHE A 47 1.80 -3.88 15.00
C PHE A 47 0.46 -3.74 14.30
N ASP A 48 0.06 -2.50 14.05
CA ASP A 48 -0.96 -2.18 13.05
C ASP A 48 -0.36 -2.18 11.62
N GLN A 49 -1.21 -1.90 10.63
CA GLN A 49 -0.81 -1.85 9.22
C GLN A 49 0.25 -0.77 8.91
N LEU A 50 0.40 0.25 9.75
CA LEU A 50 1.38 1.33 9.58
C LEU A 50 2.69 1.03 10.31
N GLY A 51 2.79 -0.09 11.02
CA GLY A 51 3.93 -0.43 11.87
C GLY A 51 3.90 0.19 13.26
N SER A 52 2.77 0.74 13.71
CA SER A 52 2.61 1.25 15.08
C SER A 52 2.46 0.12 16.08
N ALA A 53 3.19 0.15 17.20
CA ALA A 53 3.10 -0.88 18.23
C ALA A 53 1.81 -0.72 19.05
N VAL A 54 0.84 -1.62 18.85
CA VAL A 54 -0.50 -1.55 19.48
C VAL A 54 -0.66 -2.48 20.67
N LYS A 55 0.12 -3.56 20.77
CA LYS A 55 0.13 -4.49 21.91
C LYS A 55 1.52 -5.08 22.12
N MET A 56 1.80 -5.55 23.33
CA MET A 56 3.02 -6.29 23.66
C MET A 56 2.71 -7.66 24.28
N GLY A 57 3.46 -8.67 23.87
CA GLY A 57 3.48 -10.01 24.46
C GLY A 57 4.72 -10.23 25.32
N ASN A 58 4.63 -11.12 26.31
CA ASN A 58 5.76 -11.55 27.15
C ASN A 58 6.37 -12.86 26.66
N ALA A 59 7.50 -13.26 27.26
CA ALA A 59 8.21 -14.51 26.96
C ALA A 59 7.36 -15.79 27.11
N SER A 60 6.31 -15.75 27.92
CA SER A 60 5.42 -16.89 28.17
C SER A 60 4.23 -16.94 27.19
N GLY A 61 4.16 -16.05 26.20
CA GLY A 61 3.07 -15.97 25.22
C GLY A 61 1.80 -15.26 25.73
N GLY A 62 1.85 -14.66 26.93
CA GLY A 62 0.76 -13.85 27.46
C GLY A 62 0.86 -12.39 27.00
N LEU A 63 -0.28 -11.72 26.86
CA LEU A 63 -0.32 -10.28 26.58
C LEU A 63 0.02 -9.47 27.84
N ILE A 64 0.81 -8.42 27.66
CA ILE A 64 1.10 -7.41 28.68
C ILE A 64 0.01 -6.33 28.56
N ASN A 65 -1.08 -6.48 29.30
CA ASN A 65 -2.24 -5.57 29.19
C ASN A 65 -1.93 -4.12 29.56
N SER A 66 -0.87 -3.87 30.33
CA SER A 66 -0.37 -2.52 30.62
C SER A 66 0.34 -1.87 29.42
N GLU A 67 0.56 -2.59 28.32
CA GLU A 67 1.32 -2.14 27.15
C GLU A 67 0.47 -2.26 25.89
N GLN A 68 -0.72 -1.66 25.95
CA GLN A 68 -1.62 -1.52 24.82
C GLN A 68 -1.71 -0.06 24.40
N ALA A 69 -1.88 0.17 23.11
CA ALA A 69 -2.04 1.48 22.53
C ALA A 69 -3.10 1.46 21.43
N ILE A 70 -3.89 2.53 21.38
CA ILE A 70 -4.77 2.82 20.26
C ILE A 70 -4.35 4.19 19.73
N PHE A 71 -4.06 4.27 18.44
CA PHE A 71 -3.67 5.51 17.79
C PHE A 71 -4.81 6.02 16.91
N LEU A 72 -5.08 7.32 17.00
CA LEU A 72 -5.85 8.06 16.02
C LEU A 72 -5.06 8.17 14.70
N PRO A 73 -5.69 8.58 13.59
CA PRO A 73 -5.03 8.59 12.28
C PRO A 73 -3.70 9.35 12.24
N PHE A 74 -3.56 10.43 13.03
CA PHE A 74 -2.33 11.21 13.11
C PHE A 74 -1.41 10.81 14.28
N GLY A 75 -1.67 9.68 14.93
CA GLY A 75 -0.80 9.13 15.97
C GLY A 75 -1.11 9.60 17.39
N GLU A 76 -2.15 10.43 17.60
CA GLU A 76 -2.60 10.75 18.95
C GLU A 76 -3.12 9.49 19.64
N ARG A 77 -2.71 9.25 20.88
CA ARG A 77 -3.13 8.07 21.64
C ARG A 77 -4.55 8.26 22.17
N TRP A 78 -5.43 7.31 21.88
CA TRP A 78 -6.80 7.30 22.36
C TRP A 78 -6.92 6.62 23.74
N GLY A 79 -7.30 7.39 24.76
CA GLY A 79 -7.57 6.92 26.12
C GLY A 79 -6.36 6.86 27.05
N THR A 80 -6.59 6.54 28.33
CA THR A 80 -5.57 6.39 29.38
C THR A 80 -5.01 4.96 29.39
N THR A 81 -4.51 4.48 28.25
CA THR A 81 -3.76 3.22 28.27
C THR A 81 -2.45 3.46 29.01
N ASN A 82 -2.15 2.58 29.99
CA ASN A 82 -0.99 2.71 30.85
C ASN A 82 0.27 2.90 30.00
N GLN A 83 1.02 3.95 30.31
CA GLN A 83 2.32 4.20 29.72
C GLN A 83 3.24 3.02 30.02
N ALA A 84 3.55 2.19 29.02
CA ALA A 84 4.97 1.92 28.78
C ALA A 84 5.48 3.09 27.93
N ALA A 85 5.66 4.27 28.52
CA ALA A 85 6.84 4.63 29.32
C ALA A 85 8.08 4.16 28.57
N ASN A 86 8.48 5.01 27.63
CA ASN A 86 9.66 4.87 26.80
C ASN A 86 9.57 3.65 25.89
N GLY A 87 9.13 3.86 24.65
CA GLY A 87 9.01 2.78 23.68
C GLY A 87 8.90 3.24 22.25
N ARG A 88 8.84 2.23 21.39
CA ARG A 88 8.38 2.36 20.02
C ARG A 88 6.88 2.69 20.04
N GLY A 89 6.47 3.71 19.32
CA GLY A 89 5.14 4.28 19.28
C GLY A 89 4.56 4.29 17.88
N PHE A 90 3.99 5.42 17.48
CA PHE A 90 3.32 5.56 16.19
C PHE A 90 4.26 5.28 15.01
N THR A 91 3.85 4.41 14.08
CA THR A 91 4.58 4.02 12.86
C THR A 91 6.02 3.51 13.09
N GLY A 92 6.29 2.99 14.28
CA GLY A 92 7.60 2.42 14.62
C GLY A 92 8.62 3.43 15.16
N HIS A 93 8.25 4.70 15.33
CA HIS A 93 9.11 5.75 15.87
C HIS A 93 9.19 5.74 17.39
N VAL A 94 10.03 6.55 18.00
CA VAL A 94 10.14 6.62 19.48
C VAL A 94 9.26 7.73 19.99
N ASP A 95 8.35 7.42 20.91
CA ASP A 95 7.56 8.44 21.60
C ASP A 95 8.39 9.03 22.75
N ASP A 96 8.47 10.35 22.76
CA ASP A 96 8.94 11.18 23.87
C ASP A 96 7.72 11.57 24.71
N THR A 97 7.47 10.77 25.75
CA THR A 97 6.30 10.96 26.63
C THR A 97 6.38 12.20 27.50
N GLU A 98 7.58 12.76 27.72
CA GLU A 98 7.75 13.99 28.50
C GLU A 98 7.29 15.21 27.72
N LEU A 99 7.59 15.24 26.41
CA LEU A 99 7.18 16.30 25.51
C LEU A 99 5.81 16.04 24.85
N GLY A 100 5.34 14.79 24.87
CA GLY A 100 4.14 14.37 24.14
C GLY A 100 4.36 14.30 22.63
N LEU A 101 5.61 14.11 22.18
CA LEU A 101 6.02 14.15 20.79
C LEU A 101 6.57 12.80 20.33
N THR A 102 6.61 12.59 19.02
CA THR A 102 7.24 11.41 18.42
C THR A 102 8.52 11.83 17.71
N TYR A 103 9.64 11.22 18.10
CA TYR A 103 10.93 11.43 17.46
C TYR A 103 11.05 10.56 16.20
N MET A 104 10.94 11.20 15.03
CA MET A 104 11.03 10.56 13.71
C MET A 104 12.41 10.77 13.08
N GLN A 105 13.47 10.67 13.89
CA GLN A 105 14.87 10.87 13.49
C GLN A 105 15.20 12.29 13.04
N ALA A 106 14.88 12.67 11.81
CA ALA A 106 15.23 13.99 11.30
C ALA A 106 14.39 15.11 11.93
N ARG A 107 13.20 14.78 12.46
CA ARG A 107 12.24 15.76 12.98
C ARG A 107 11.47 15.21 14.17
N TYR A 108 11.08 16.10 15.08
CA TYR A 108 10.04 15.84 16.07
C TYR A 108 8.67 16.10 15.46
N TYR A 109 7.77 15.14 15.65
CA TYR A 109 6.41 15.15 15.18
C TYR A 109 5.43 15.31 16.35
N ASP A 110 4.44 16.17 16.17
CA ASP A 110 3.35 16.36 17.12
C ASP A 110 2.11 15.59 16.64
N PRO A 111 1.71 14.54 17.37
CA PRO A 111 0.57 13.71 17.01
C PRO A 111 -0.79 14.38 17.27
N VAL A 112 -0.86 15.42 18.11
CA VAL A 112 -2.10 16.14 18.44
C VAL A 112 -2.49 17.08 17.30
N ILE A 113 -1.53 17.80 16.73
CA ILE A 113 -1.79 18.70 15.59
C ILE A 113 -1.52 18.05 14.22
N GLY A 114 -0.86 16.89 14.19
CA GLY A 114 -0.54 16.15 12.98
C GLY A 114 0.53 16.80 12.10
N ARG A 115 1.58 17.39 12.71
CA ARG A 115 2.62 18.18 12.03
C ARG A 115 4.00 18.00 12.65
N PHE A 116 5.05 18.28 11.88
CA PHE A 116 6.41 18.40 12.40
C PHE A 116 6.67 19.78 13.02
N TYR A 117 7.57 19.85 14.01
CA TYR A 117 8.03 21.11 14.61
C TYR A 117 9.22 21.75 13.89
N ALA A 118 9.84 21.02 12.96
CA ALA A 118 10.95 21.50 12.17
C ALA A 118 10.63 21.41 10.69
N ASN A 119 11.17 22.37 9.94
CA ASN A 119 11.17 22.31 8.49
C ASN A 119 11.86 21.04 7.99
N ASP A 120 11.25 20.39 6.99
CA ASP A 120 11.85 19.26 6.30
C ASP A 120 13.27 19.58 5.76
N PRO A 121 14.32 18.85 6.17
CA PRO A 121 15.69 19.10 5.72
C PRO A 121 15.91 18.82 4.22
N VAL A 122 15.08 17.98 3.58
CA VAL A 122 15.14 17.74 2.13
C VAL A 122 14.77 19.01 1.36
N GLY A 123 13.88 19.82 1.95
CA GLY A 123 13.41 21.06 1.36
C GLY A 123 12.49 20.83 0.15
N THR A 124 11.80 21.90 -0.26
CA THR A 124 10.78 21.81 -1.30
C THR A 124 11.34 21.39 -2.66
N LEU A 125 12.52 21.89 -3.04
CA LEU A 125 13.14 21.51 -4.31
C LEU A 125 13.56 20.03 -4.33
N GLY A 126 14.08 19.49 -3.22
CA GLY A 126 14.43 18.08 -3.13
C GLY A 126 13.21 17.18 -3.23
N HIS A 127 12.12 17.53 -2.53
CA HIS A 127 10.84 16.82 -2.66
C HIS A 127 10.28 16.86 -4.09
N LEU A 128 10.36 18.01 -4.76
CA LEU A 128 9.93 18.14 -6.16
C LEU A 128 10.77 17.28 -7.11
N GLN A 129 12.08 17.17 -6.89
CA GLN A 129 12.96 16.29 -7.68
C GLN A 129 12.58 14.81 -7.53
N ASN A 130 12.09 14.41 -6.36
CA ASN A 130 11.59 13.06 -6.09
C ASN A 130 10.11 12.87 -6.46
N GLY A 131 9.49 13.84 -7.15
CA GLY A 131 8.09 13.77 -7.58
C GLY A 131 7.05 14.04 -6.49
N ASN A 132 7.47 14.45 -5.28
CA ASN A 132 6.57 14.78 -4.17
C ASN A 132 6.17 16.26 -4.16
N ILE A 133 5.09 16.59 -4.86
CA ILE A 133 4.57 17.97 -4.96
C ILE A 133 4.05 18.49 -3.60
N GLN A 134 3.67 17.61 -2.67
CA GLN A 134 3.23 18.01 -1.34
C GLN A 134 4.37 18.54 -0.46
N GLY A 135 5.63 18.41 -0.90
CA GLY A 135 6.82 18.93 -0.22
C GLY A 135 6.95 20.46 -0.12
N PHE A 136 5.98 21.22 -0.66
CA PHE A 136 5.84 22.65 -0.35
C PHE A 136 5.48 22.88 1.12
N ASN A 137 4.64 22.02 1.70
CA ASN A 137 4.37 22.07 3.13
C ASN A 137 5.43 21.25 3.87
N ARG A 138 6.53 21.91 4.24
CA ARG A 138 7.68 21.31 4.93
C ARG A 138 7.40 20.83 6.36
N TYR A 139 6.18 21.02 6.86
CA TYR A 139 5.72 20.57 8.16
C TYR A 139 4.68 19.44 8.08
N ALA A 140 4.20 19.11 6.87
CA ALA A 140 3.18 18.07 6.70
C ALA A 140 3.76 16.69 7.01
N TYR A 141 2.95 15.87 7.68
CA TYR A 141 3.22 14.45 7.85
C TYR A 141 2.43 13.63 6.83
N ALA A 142 3.07 12.61 6.26
CA ALA A 142 2.45 11.61 5.39
C ALA A 142 1.56 12.20 4.27
N ASN A 143 1.92 13.36 3.71
CA ASN A 143 1.11 14.08 2.73
C ASN A 143 -0.36 14.31 3.15
N ASN A 144 -0.62 14.46 4.46
CA ASN A 144 -1.95 14.53 5.07
C ASN A 144 -2.82 13.26 4.89
N ASN A 145 -2.24 12.13 4.50
CA ASN A 145 -2.91 10.85 4.40
C ASN A 145 -2.14 9.77 5.19
N PRO A 146 -2.17 9.83 6.54
CA PRO A 146 -1.44 8.90 7.40
C PRO A 146 -2.06 7.49 7.44
N TYR A 147 -3.12 7.22 6.67
CA TYR A 147 -3.67 5.87 6.50
C TYR A 147 -2.92 5.07 5.42
N SER A 148 -2.43 5.75 4.39
CA SER A 148 -1.76 5.12 3.24
C SER A 148 -0.27 5.39 3.20
N TYR A 149 0.21 6.37 3.96
CA TYR A 149 1.60 6.81 3.92
C TYR A 149 2.20 6.95 5.32
N VAL A 150 3.51 6.72 5.40
CA VAL A 150 4.35 6.95 6.59
C VAL A 150 5.58 7.78 6.21
N ASP A 151 6.28 8.35 7.18
CA ASP A 151 7.59 8.99 6.97
C ASP A 151 8.64 8.26 7.85
N PRO A 152 9.31 7.21 7.34
CA PRO A 152 10.20 6.36 8.15
C PRO A 152 11.46 7.06 8.66
N GLY A 153 11.88 8.15 8.03
CA GLY A 153 13.11 8.87 8.36
C GLY A 153 12.89 10.31 8.83
N GLY A 154 11.63 10.77 8.86
CA GLY A 154 11.30 12.18 9.07
C GLY A 154 11.79 13.07 7.91
N ARG A 155 11.86 12.55 6.69
CA ARG A 155 12.42 13.23 5.50
C ARG A 155 11.62 13.01 4.24
N GLU A 156 10.97 11.86 4.11
CA GLU A 156 10.33 11.47 2.87
C GLU A 156 9.16 10.54 3.17
N VAL A 157 8.07 10.79 2.45
CA VAL A 157 6.83 10.03 2.56
C VAL A 157 6.94 8.75 1.73
N VAL A 158 6.52 7.64 2.32
CA VAL A 158 6.53 6.31 1.70
C VAL A 158 5.14 5.71 1.80
N TRP A 159 4.70 5.05 0.73
CA TRP A 159 3.43 4.33 0.72
C TRP A 159 3.54 3.01 1.49
N VAL A 160 2.48 2.63 2.20
CA VAL A 160 2.53 1.55 3.22
C VAL A 160 2.18 0.16 2.68
N GLY A 161 1.73 0.01 1.43
CA GLY A 161 1.58 -1.34 0.89
C GLY A 161 2.92 -1.94 0.49
N THR A 162 2.94 -3.25 0.28
CA THR A 162 4.23 -3.95 0.22
C THR A 162 4.90 -3.77 -1.15
N GLU A 163 6.22 -3.56 -1.14
CA GLU A 163 7.03 -3.58 -2.37
C GLU A 163 6.90 -4.93 -3.09
N ASP A 164 6.76 -6.03 -2.34
CA ASP A 164 6.52 -7.37 -2.88
C ASP A 164 5.21 -7.42 -3.69
N GLU A 165 4.13 -6.77 -3.23
CA GLU A 165 2.86 -6.71 -3.95
C GLU A 165 2.97 -5.86 -5.23
N ILE A 166 3.73 -4.77 -5.19
CA ILE A 166 3.99 -3.91 -6.35
C ILE A 166 4.88 -4.66 -7.36
N GLU A 167 5.95 -5.30 -6.91
CA GLU A 167 6.88 -6.07 -7.73
C GLU A 167 6.18 -7.26 -8.38
N TYR A 168 5.33 -7.98 -7.64
CA TYR A 168 4.52 -9.06 -8.17
C TYR A 168 3.54 -8.55 -9.23
N ALA A 169 2.81 -7.45 -8.96
CA ALA A 169 1.92 -6.86 -9.95
C ALA A 169 2.64 -6.42 -11.23
N ARG A 170 3.85 -5.85 -11.09
CA ARG A 170 4.71 -5.50 -12.24
C ARG A 170 5.11 -6.74 -13.05
N SER A 171 5.54 -7.81 -12.38
CA SER A 171 5.92 -9.06 -13.03
C SER A 171 4.76 -9.70 -13.82
N ALA A 172 3.53 -9.62 -13.29
CA ALA A 172 2.33 -10.13 -13.97
C ALA A 172 2.01 -9.37 -15.26
N VAL A 173 2.18 -8.04 -15.27
CA VAL A 173 2.00 -7.20 -16.46
C VAL A 173 3.09 -7.49 -17.50
N GLU A 174 4.35 -7.64 -17.08
CA GLU A 174 5.44 -8.01 -17.98
C GLU A 174 5.24 -9.40 -18.60
N GLU A 175 4.79 -10.37 -17.81
CA GLU A 175 4.48 -11.71 -18.31
C GLU A 175 3.31 -11.67 -19.31
N ALA A 176 2.26 -10.89 -19.02
CA ALA A 176 1.15 -10.68 -19.94
C ALA A 176 1.61 -10.04 -21.25
N ARG A 177 2.51 -9.05 -21.20
CA ARG A 177 3.15 -8.41 -22.36
C ARG A 177 3.90 -9.41 -23.23
N ARG A 178 4.56 -10.39 -22.62
CA ARG A 178 5.29 -11.46 -23.32
C ARG A 178 4.35 -12.42 -24.04
N LEU A 179 3.18 -12.69 -23.47
CA LEU A 179 2.25 -13.73 -23.95
C LEU A 179 1.18 -13.21 -24.90
N SER A 180 0.79 -11.93 -24.80
CA SER A 180 -0.34 -11.34 -25.52
C SER A 180 0.06 -10.13 -26.35
N LYS A 181 -0.19 -10.20 -27.67
CA LYS A 181 0.07 -9.10 -28.60
C LYS A 181 -0.91 -7.94 -28.42
N ASN A 182 -2.18 -8.24 -28.12
CA ASN A 182 -3.15 -7.18 -27.85
C ASN A 182 -2.82 -6.46 -26.55
N THR A 183 -2.42 -7.19 -25.49
CA THR A 183 -2.00 -6.55 -24.24
C THR A 183 -0.83 -5.59 -24.46
N ASN A 184 0.13 -5.92 -25.33
CA ASN A 184 1.19 -4.98 -25.66
C ASN A 184 0.67 -3.72 -26.38
N ARG A 185 -0.21 -3.87 -27.37
CA ARG A 185 -0.85 -2.73 -28.04
C ARG A 185 -1.67 -1.88 -27.06
N ASP A 186 -2.36 -2.53 -26.13
CA ASP A 186 -3.23 -1.85 -25.18
C ASP A 186 -2.39 -1.14 -24.11
N LEU A 187 -1.26 -1.71 -23.69
CA LEU A 187 -0.24 -1.01 -22.89
C LEU A 187 0.35 0.18 -23.65
N GLU A 188 0.70 0.04 -24.93
CA GLU A 188 1.17 1.17 -25.75
C GLU A 188 0.11 2.28 -25.87
N ALA A 189 -1.17 1.90 -25.99
CA ALA A 189 -2.28 2.85 -25.98
C ALA A 189 -2.44 3.54 -24.62
N LEU A 190 -2.29 2.79 -23.51
CA LEU A 190 -2.34 3.34 -22.14
C LEU A 190 -1.12 4.23 -21.83
N GLU A 191 0.07 3.86 -22.29
CA GLU A 191 1.29 4.68 -22.20
C GLU A 191 1.13 6.00 -22.98
N ALA A 192 0.34 5.98 -24.07
CA ALA A 192 -0.03 7.15 -24.86
C ALA A 192 -1.32 7.86 -24.39
N SER A 193 -1.97 7.36 -23.35
CA SER A 193 -3.26 7.86 -22.87
C SER A 193 -3.12 9.20 -22.15
N HIS A 194 -4.19 9.99 -22.18
CA HIS A 194 -4.34 11.20 -21.36
C HIS A 194 -4.92 10.89 -19.97
N HIS A 195 -5.29 9.64 -19.70
CA HIS A 195 -5.75 9.15 -18.40
C HIS A 195 -4.60 8.54 -17.62
N VAL A 196 -4.55 8.81 -16.32
CA VAL A 196 -3.58 8.19 -15.44
C VAL A 196 -4.24 6.97 -14.80
N HIS A 197 -3.60 5.81 -14.99
CA HIS A 197 -4.03 4.52 -14.48
C HIS A 197 -3.09 4.05 -13.38
N VAL A 198 -3.64 3.73 -12.21
CA VAL A 198 -2.85 3.27 -11.06
C VAL A 198 -3.05 1.77 -10.89
N ILE A 199 -1.97 1.00 -10.96
CA ILE A 199 -2.00 -0.44 -10.70
C ILE A 199 -1.88 -0.68 -9.19
N GLN A 200 -2.83 -1.42 -8.64
CA GLN A 200 -2.82 -1.89 -7.25
C GLN A 200 -2.93 -3.41 -7.22
N GLY A 201 -2.09 -4.05 -6.41
CA GLY A 201 -2.30 -5.45 -6.05
C GLY A 201 -3.45 -5.58 -5.05
N ARG A 202 -4.24 -6.67 -5.12
CA ARG A 202 -5.10 -7.12 -4.02
C ARG A 202 -5.04 -8.64 -3.76
N PRO A 203 -5.23 -9.10 -2.51
CA PRO A 203 -5.37 -10.52 -2.19
C PRO A 203 -6.64 -11.13 -2.79
N TYR A 204 -6.59 -12.42 -3.16
CA TYR A 204 -7.59 -13.11 -4.00
C TYR A 204 -9.00 -13.40 -3.40
N ASN A 205 -9.45 -12.73 -2.33
CA ASN A 205 -10.68 -13.08 -1.61
C ASN A 205 -11.78 -11.99 -1.57
N THR A 206 -11.54 -10.78 -2.07
CA THR A 206 -12.60 -9.78 -2.27
C THR A 206 -13.29 -10.02 -3.62
N HIS A 207 -14.46 -10.65 -3.61
CA HIS A 207 -15.16 -11.02 -4.83
C HIS A 207 -15.57 -9.79 -5.64
N ARG A 208 -15.25 -9.85 -6.95
CA ARG A 208 -15.36 -8.86 -8.03
C ARG A 208 -14.05 -8.11 -8.28
N SER A 209 -13.34 -8.51 -9.35
CA SER A 209 -12.55 -7.54 -10.11
C SER A 209 -13.53 -6.46 -10.55
N LYS A 210 -13.43 -5.32 -9.91
CA LYS A 210 -14.18 -4.14 -10.28
C LYS A 210 -13.10 -3.12 -10.53
N THR A 211 -12.97 -2.67 -11.77
CA THR A 211 -12.39 -1.36 -12.02
C THR A 211 -13.12 -0.39 -11.10
N ILE A 212 -12.48 0.06 -10.02
CA ILE A 212 -13.05 1.07 -9.13
C ILE A 212 -12.87 2.40 -9.87
N ALA A 213 -13.77 2.64 -10.83
CA ALA A 213 -14.04 3.95 -11.36
C ALA A 213 -14.92 4.69 -10.34
N ALA A 214 -14.32 5.04 -9.19
CA ALA A 214 -14.87 6.05 -8.32
C ALA A 214 -14.03 7.31 -8.52
N GLY A 215 -14.59 8.27 -9.25
CA GLY A 215 -13.98 9.59 -9.37
C GLY A 215 -13.76 10.19 -7.98
N GLY A 216 -12.53 10.63 -7.74
CA GLY A 216 -12.16 11.24 -6.45
C GLY A 216 -10.66 11.34 -6.13
N GLY A 217 -9.74 10.91 -6.99
CA GLY A 217 -8.30 11.13 -6.81
C GLY A 217 -7.73 12.00 -7.93
N SER A 218 -7.08 13.12 -7.58
CA SER A 218 -6.41 14.02 -8.53
C SER A 218 -5.18 13.33 -9.13
N LEU A 219 -5.11 13.29 -10.46
CA LEU A 219 -3.95 12.77 -11.20
C LEU A 219 -3.31 13.87 -12.06
N VAL A 220 -2.00 13.76 -12.26
CA VAL A 220 -1.15 14.75 -12.94
C VAL A 220 -0.78 14.22 -14.32
N ASN A 221 -0.93 15.04 -15.36
CA ASN A 221 -0.60 14.65 -16.73
C ASN A 221 0.93 14.53 -16.94
N PRO A 222 1.40 13.71 -17.90
CA PRO A 222 2.82 13.54 -18.21
C PRO A 222 3.57 14.84 -18.61
N ASP A 223 2.84 15.89 -19.02
CA ASP A 223 3.39 17.20 -19.40
C ASP A 223 3.37 18.24 -18.26
N GLY A 224 3.00 17.84 -17.05
CA GLY A 224 3.02 18.71 -15.87
C GLY A 224 1.87 19.72 -15.79
N THR A 225 0.85 19.61 -16.65
CA THR A 225 -0.40 20.35 -16.44
C THR A 225 -1.27 19.68 -15.37
N ALA A 226 -1.97 20.49 -14.58
CA ALA A 226 -2.99 19.99 -13.66
C ALA A 226 -4.17 19.45 -14.48
N GLY A 227 -4.29 18.13 -14.56
CA GLY A 227 -5.53 17.49 -14.99
C GLY A 227 -6.57 17.61 -13.87
N VAL A 228 -7.75 18.16 -14.18
CA VAL A 228 -8.96 17.93 -13.38
C VAL A 228 -9.41 16.49 -13.68
N GLY A 229 -8.65 15.50 -13.20
CA GLY A 229 -8.75 14.12 -13.65
C GLY A 229 -9.29 13.18 -12.57
N SER A 230 -10.32 12.41 -12.93
CA SER A 230 -10.71 11.19 -12.22
C SER A 230 -9.76 10.07 -12.63
N GLY A 231 -9.02 9.51 -11.68
CA GLY A 231 -8.20 8.32 -11.88
C GLY A 231 -8.97 7.01 -11.95
N SER A 232 -8.44 6.05 -12.72
CA SER A 232 -8.95 4.67 -12.76
C SER A 232 -7.92 3.74 -12.15
N TYR A 233 -8.33 2.97 -11.14
CA TYR A 233 -7.47 1.97 -10.51
C TYR A 233 -7.60 0.63 -11.25
N ILE A 234 -6.47 0.09 -11.68
CA ILE A 234 -6.32 -1.27 -12.20
C ILE A 234 -6.01 -2.18 -11.01
N THR A 235 -6.87 -3.15 -10.74
CA THR A 235 -6.71 -4.04 -9.58
C THR A 235 -6.29 -5.43 -10.04
N ILE A 236 -5.06 -5.83 -9.74
CA ILE A 236 -4.55 -7.16 -10.09
C ILE A 236 -4.65 -8.06 -8.86
N GLY A 237 -5.39 -9.17 -8.99
CA GLY A 237 -5.43 -10.20 -7.96
C GLY A 237 -4.11 -10.98 -7.89
N TYR A 238 -3.57 -11.19 -6.68
CA TYR A 238 -2.42 -12.05 -6.42
C TYR A 238 -2.73 -13.10 -5.33
N GLU A 239 -2.03 -14.25 -5.39
CA GLU A 239 -2.39 -15.40 -4.57
C GLU A 239 -2.26 -15.15 -3.07
N ALA A 240 -3.26 -15.65 -2.32
CA ALA A 240 -3.08 -16.12 -0.94
C ALA A 240 -3.78 -17.48 -0.77
N ASP A 241 -2.99 -18.51 -0.42
CA ASP A 241 -3.32 -19.82 0.19
C ASP A 241 -3.22 -21.11 -0.68
N PRO A 242 -2.28 -22.02 -0.37
CA PRO A 242 -2.17 -23.39 -0.91
C PRO A 242 -3.28 -24.40 -0.51
N LEU A 243 -4.29 -24.03 0.29
CA LEU A 243 -5.11 -25.02 1.03
C LEU A 243 -6.52 -25.36 0.53
N ASP A 244 -7.07 -24.77 -0.55
CA ASP A 244 -8.52 -24.94 -0.84
C ASP A 244 -8.90 -25.60 -2.18
N GLY A 245 -7.95 -25.93 -3.05
CA GLY A 245 -8.23 -26.61 -4.32
C GLY A 245 -9.17 -25.84 -5.27
N THR A 246 -9.40 -24.54 -5.06
CA THR A 246 -10.18 -23.71 -5.97
C THR A 246 -9.35 -23.28 -7.19
N LYS A 247 -9.96 -23.28 -8.37
CA LYS A 247 -9.32 -22.86 -9.63
C LYS A 247 -9.10 -21.35 -9.61
N ARG A 248 -7.88 -20.93 -9.31
CA ARG A 248 -7.46 -19.52 -9.27
C ARG A 248 -7.05 -19.05 -10.67
N ALA A 249 -7.36 -17.79 -11.00
CA ALA A 249 -6.90 -17.21 -12.26
C ALA A 249 -5.47 -16.71 -12.07
N ASP A 250 -4.63 -17.03 -13.04
CA ASP A 250 -3.24 -16.62 -13.08
C ASP A 250 -3.13 -15.08 -13.13
N PRO A 251 -2.21 -14.44 -12.38
CA PRO A 251 -2.10 -12.99 -12.30
C PRO A 251 -1.91 -12.30 -13.65
N ALA A 252 -1.16 -12.90 -14.60
CA ALA A 252 -0.99 -12.35 -15.94
C ALA A 252 -2.30 -12.38 -16.74
N THR A 253 -3.10 -13.43 -16.52
CA THR A 253 -4.46 -13.53 -17.09
C THR A 253 -5.36 -12.43 -16.53
N THR A 254 -5.31 -12.18 -15.23
CA THR A 254 -6.06 -11.10 -14.57
C THR A 254 -5.57 -9.72 -15.03
N ALA A 255 -4.25 -9.51 -15.12
CA ALA A 255 -3.68 -8.25 -15.60
C ALA A 255 -4.15 -7.92 -17.03
N ALA A 256 -4.14 -8.90 -17.94
CA ALA A 256 -4.62 -8.71 -19.31
C ALA A 256 -6.11 -8.34 -19.38
N HIS A 257 -6.94 -8.89 -18.47
CA HIS A 257 -8.35 -8.55 -18.35
C HIS A 257 -8.54 -7.07 -17.94
N GLU A 258 -7.91 -6.64 -16.85
CA GLU A 258 -8.08 -5.27 -16.36
C GLU A 258 -7.50 -4.20 -17.31
N ILE A 259 -6.43 -4.52 -18.04
CA ILE A 259 -5.86 -3.65 -19.07
C ILE A 259 -6.88 -3.41 -20.21
N GLY A 260 -7.66 -4.42 -20.58
CA GLY A 260 -8.74 -4.25 -21.56
C GLY A 260 -9.80 -3.24 -21.10
N HIS A 261 -10.21 -3.31 -19.83
CA HIS A 261 -11.15 -2.35 -19.25
C HIS A 261 -10.59 -0.93 -19.25
N ALA A 262 -9.29 -0.79 -18.96
CA ALA A 262 -8.60 0.50 -18.98
C ALA A 262 -8.59 1.12 -20.40
N GLN A 263 -8.39 0.30 -21.44
CA GLN A 263 -8.45 0.77 -22.83
C GLN A 263 -9.88 1.16 -23.25
N ASP A 264 -10.89 0.40 -22.85
CA ASP A 264 -12.29 0.75 -23.16
C ASP A 264 -12.68 2.08 -22.52
N LEU A 265 -12.10 2.41 -21.35
CA LEU A 265 -12.22 3.72 -20.71
C LEU A 265 -11.52 4.82 -21.53
N ASP A 266 -10.25 4.61 -21.93
CA ASP A 266 -9.48 5.59 -22.69
C ASP A 266 -10.10 5.90 -24.07
N SER A 267 -10.63 4.87 -24.72
CA SER A 267 -11.35 5.00 -25.99
C SER A 267 -12.76 5.61 -25.86
N GLY A 268 -13.21 5.87 -24.63
CA GLY A 268 -14.56 6.38 -24.34
C GLY A 268 -15.69 5.41 -24.68
N VAL A 269 -15.36 4.13 -24.88
CA VAL A 269 -16.31 3.07 -25.26
C VAL A 269 -16.98 2.45 -24.02
N TYR A 270 -16.40 2.68 -22.83
CA TYR A 270 -16.89 2.19 -21.54
C TYR A 270 -18.28 2.77 -21.18
N PRO A 271 -19.34 1.94 -21.13
CA PRO A 271 -20.68 2.38 -20.73
C PRO A 271 -20.72 2.80 -19.25
N ARG A 272 -21.30 3.97 -18.94
CA ARG A 272 -21.61 4.34 -17.54
C ARG A 272 -22.83 3.60 -16.97
N ASP A 273 -23.63 2.99 -17.83
CA ASP A 273 -24.87 2.32 -17.45
C ASP A 273 -24.76 0.82 -17.82
N PRO A 274 -24.74 -0.08 -16.83
CA PRO A 274 -24.54 -1.52 -17.04
C PRO A 274 -25.67 -2.20 -17.82
N ASP A 275 -26.85 -1.56 -17.94
CA ASP A 275 -28.03 -2.17 -18.57
C ASP A 275 -28.22 -1.73 -20.03
N THR A 276 -27.49 -0.71 -20.52
CA THR A 276 -27.82 -0.04 -21.80
C THR A 276 -27.05 -0.52 -23.02
N LEU A 277 -26.00 -1.34 -22.88
CA LEU A 277 -25.12 -1.72 -23.99
C LEU A 277 -24.70 -3.19 -23.93
N ILE A 278 -25.68 -4.08 -23.97
CA ILE A 278 -25.48 -5.53 -24.05
C ILE A 278 -25.31 -5.97 -25.52
N ARG A 279 -24.30 -6.80 -25.82
CA ARG A 279 -24.26 -7.57 -27.08
C ARG A 279 -24.92 -8.93 -26.88
N ILE A 280 -25.81 -9.29 -27.80
CA ILE A 280 -26.48 -10.60 -27.81
C ILE A 280 -25.62 -11.58 -28.62
N GLY A 281 -25.14 -12.62 -27.96
CA GLY A 281 -24.39 -13.72 -28.58
C GLY A 281 -25.29 -14.66 -29.39
N PRO A 282 -24.68 -15.58 -30.17
CA PRO A 282 -25.40 -16.50 -31.06
C PRO A 282 -26.49 -17.35 -30.41
N ASN A 283 -26.36 -17.76 -29.13
CA ASN A 283 -27.42 -18.49 -28.41
C ASN A 283 -28.04 -17.70 -27.25
N GLY A 284 -28.05 -16.36 -27.34
CA GLY A 284 -28.84 -15.49 -26.47
C GLY A 284 -28.18 -15.13 -25.15
N GLN A 285 -26.95 -15.59 -24.88
CA GLN A 285 -26.19 -15.07 -23.76
C GLN A 285 -25.71 -13.63 -24.03
N THR A 286 -25.68 -12.84 -22.98
CA THR A 286 -25.48 -11.40 -23.02
C THR A 286 -24.12 -11.05 -22.40
N THR A 287 -23.20 -10.52 -23.22
CA THR A 287 -21.94 -9.96 -22.70
C THR A 287 -22.07 -8.44 -22.62
N PRO A 288 -21.78 -7.83 -21.45
CA PRO A 288 -21.61 -6.38 -21.36
C PRO A 288 -20.56 -5.89 -22.37
N LYS A 289 -20.80 -4.77 -23.04
CA LYS A 289 -19.90 -4.27 -24.09
C LYS A 289 -18.46 -4.01 -23.58
N ASP A 290 -18.30 -3.59 -22.33
CA ASP A 290 -17.03 -3.39 -21.63
C ASP A 290 -16.29 -4.69 -21.29
N GLU A 291 -17.01 -5.82 -21.15
CA GLU A 291 -16.38 -7.12 -20.93
C GLU A 291 -15.82 -7.74 -22.21
N VAL A 292 -16.29 -7.30 -23.38
CA VAL A 292 -15.90 -7.86 -24.68
C VAL A 292 -14.41 -7.65 -24.94
N GLY A 293 -13.88 -6.45 -24.71
CA GLY A 293 -12.46 -6.14 -24.93
C GLY A 293 -11.55 -6.90 -23.97
N SER A 294 -11.87 -6.80 -22.68
CA SER A 294 -11.16 -7.43 -21.57
C SER A 294 -11.07 -8.95 -21.71
N LEU A 295 -12.18 -9.61 -22.05
CA LEU A 295 -12.20 -11.06 -22.25
C LEU A 295 -11.35 -11.52 -23.44
N ARG A 296 -11.27 -10.73 -24.52
CA ARG A 296 -10.42 -11.08 -25.67
C ARG A 296 -8.94 -11.14 -25.27
N ASN A 297 -8.47 -10.14 -24.54
CA ASN A 297 -7.09 -10.06 -24.08
C ASN A 297 -6.76 -11.16 -23.05
N GLU A 298 -7.68 -11.38 -22.11
CA GLU A 298 -7.61 -12.48 -21.16
C GLU A 298 -7.48 -13.84 -21.89
N ASN A 299 -8.30 -14.05 -22.92
CA ASN A 299 -8.35 -15.29 -23.68
C ASN A 299 -7.11 -15.55 -24.52
N GLU A 300 -6.43 -14.51 -25.00
CA GLU A 300 -5.14 -14.65 -25.67
C GLU A 300 -4.06 -15.17 -24.71
N VAL A 301 -3.98 -14.60 -23.50
CA VAL A 301 -3.05 -15.09 -22.47
C VAL A 301 -3.41 -16.52 -22.07
N ARG A 302 -4.70 -16.82 -21.87
CA ARG A 302 -5.17 -18.18 -21.56
C ARG A 302 -4.78 -19.17 -22.66
N ALA A 303 -4.98 -18.82 -23.92
CA ALA A 303 -4.62 -19.68 -25.05
C ALA A 303 -3.11 -19.93 -25.12
N ALA A 304 -2.29 -18.90 -24.90
CA ALA A 304 -0.83 -19.03 -24.87
C ALA A 304 -0.31 -19.87 -23.68
N LYS A 305 -1.09 -19.97 -22.60
CA LYS A 305 -0.81 -20.80 -21.42
C LYS A 305 -1.51 -22.17 -21.45
N ASP A 306 -2.10 -22.59 -22.58
CA ASP A 306 -2.90 -23.81 -22.69
C ASP A 306 -4.04 -23.93 -21.64
N MET A 307 -4.54 -22.78 -21.17
CA MET A 307 -5.64 -22.70 -20.22
C MET A 307 -6.99 -22.71 -20.93
N LYS A 308 -8.04 -23.14 -20.22
CA LYS A 308 -9.42 -23.04 -20.73
C LYS A 308 -9.74 -21.56 -21.00
N ILE A 309 -9.97 -21.25 -22.27
CA ILE A 309 -10.48 -19.97 -22.76
C ILE A 309 -11.84 -19.72 -22.10
N ARG A 310 -12.06 -18.50 -21.60
CA ARG A 310 -13.39 -18.07 -21.18
C ARG A 310 -14.23 -17.97 -22.44
N GLU A 311 -15.24 -18.80 -22.50
CA GLU A 311 -16.25 -18.68 -23.53
C GLU A 311 -16.81 -17.25 -23.51
N TYR A 312 -17.03 -16.72 -24.71
CA TYR A 312 -17.54 -15.37 -24.95
C TYR A 312 -19.01 -15.28 -24.53
N TYR A 313 -19.35 -15.73 -23.33
CA TYR A 313 -20.69 -16.27 -23.10
C TYR A 313 -21.13 -17.15 -24.30
N ASN A 314 -20.37 -18.20 -24.63
CA ASN A 314 -20.77 -19.13 -25.68
C ASN A 314 -21.66 -20.20 -25.06
N GLN A 315 -22.94 -19.90 -24.96
CA GLN A 315 -23.81 -20.40 -26.03
C GLN A 315 -24.46 -19.14 -26.62
#